data_AF-A0A2H0CAI4-F1
#
_entry.id   AF-A0A2H0CAI4-F1
#
_cell.length_a   1.000
_cell.length_b   1.000
_cell.length_c   1.000
_cell.angle_alpha   90.00
_cell.angle_beta   90.00
_cell.angle_gamma   90.00
#
_symmetry.space_group_name_H-M   'P 1'
#
loop_
_entity.id
_entity.type
_entity.pdbx_description
1 polymer ?
#
loop_
_entity_poly.entity_id
_entity_poly.type
_entity_poly.pdbx_seq_one_letter_code
_entity_poly.pdbx_strand_id
1 'polypeptide(L)'
;MKEILYSSHLELRLELRSINRGLPKLIYQISKERYFDTITKLSIAVDRAVYKDKKRDIAVSYKETSDEIILITIHPLKLNQKTSRIKSGRWKKL
;
A
#
# COMPACT_ATOMS: atom_id res chain seq x y z
N MET A 1 6.65 15.22 13.46
CA MET A 1 6.67 13.92 12.74
C MET A 1 5.27 13.37 12.82
N LYS A 2 4.66 12.96 11.71
CA LYS A 2 3.27 12.47 11.71
C LYS A 2 3.20 11.09 12.37
N GLU A 3 2.15 10.86 13.14
CA GLU A 3 1.89 9.54 13.74
C GLU A 3 1.45 8.55 12.64
N ILE A 4 1.93 7.31 12.69
CA ILE A 4 1.52 6.26 11.74
C ILE A 4 0.65 5.24 12.47
N LEU A 5 -0.63 5.21 12.09
CA LEU A 5 -1.65 4.36 12.67
C LEU A 5 -2.02 3.22 11.72
N TYR A 6 -2.38 2.08 12.31
CA TYR A 6 -2.81 0.88 11.59
C TYR A 6 -4.31 0.75 11.78
N SER A 7 -5.05 0.69 10.68
CA SER A 7 -6.49 0.40 10.76
C SER A 7 -6.75 -1.06 11.13
N SER A 8 -7.91 -1.35 11.72
CA SER A 8 -8.34 -2.73 11.98
C SER A 8 -8.42 -3.57 10.70
N HIS A 9 -8.74 -2.94 9.56
CA HIS A 9 -8.74 -3.64 8.27
C HIS A 9 -7.33 -4.07 7.86
N LEU A 10 -6.33 -3.21 8.05
CA LEU A 10 -4.94 -3.56 7.77
C LEU A 10 -4.47 -4.70 8.67
N GLU A 11 -4.73 -4.64 9.98
CA GLU A 11 -4.33 -5.68 10.93
C GLU A 11 -4.88 -7.05 10.52
N LEU A 12 -6.19 -7.12 10.21
CA LEU A 12 -6.82 -8.34 9.71
C LEU A 12 -6.16 -8.83 8.40
N ARG A 13 -5.81 -7.93 7.48
CA ARG A 13 -5.15 -8.30 6.21
C ARG A 13 -3.74 -8.82 6.41
N LEU A 14 -3.01 -8.31 7.40
CA LEU A 14 -1.66 -8.77 7.72
C LEU A 14 -1.69 -10.21 8.22
N GLU A 15 -2.59 -10.50 9.16
CA GLU A 15 -2.79 -11.84 9.72
C GLU A 15 -3.19 -12.85 8.62
N LEU A 16 -4.28 -12.56 7.88
CA LEU A 16 -4.80 -13.46 6.84
C LEU A 16 -3.83 -13.75 5.70
N ARG A 17 -2.84 -12.86 5.49
CA ARG A 17 -1.85 -13.00 4.41
C ARG A 17 -0.47 -13.39 4.93
N SER A 18 -0.31 -13.57 6.24
CA SER A 18 0.99 -13.84 6.88
C SER A 18 2.05 -12.81 6.47
N ILE A 19 1.68 -11.53 6.49
CA ILE A 19 2.59 -10.42 6.18
C ILE A 19 3.13 -9.83 7.47
N ASN A 20 4.45 -9.61 7.52
CA ASN A 20 5.10 -8.98 8.65
C ASN A 20 4.49 -7.60 8.96
N ARG A 21 4.11 -7.37 10.22
CA ARG A 21 3.44 -6.14 10.66
C ARG A 21 4.27 -4.87 10.44
N GLY A 22 5.60 -4.95 10.38
CA GLY A 22 6.47 -3.81 10.08
C GLY A 22 6.50 -3.43 8.60
N LEU A 23 6.12 -4.33 7.69
CA LEU A 23 6.24 -4.11 6.24
C LEU A 23 5.41 -2.92 5.72
N PRO A 24 4.13 -2.72 6.12
CA PRO A 24 3.34 -1.58 5.65
C PRO A 24 3.99 -0.23 5.97
N LYS A 25 4.46 -0.05 7.21
CA LYS A 25 5.14 1.17 7.64
C LYS A 25 6.43 1.39 6.85
N LEU A 26 7.22 0.34 6.65
CA LEU A 26 8.43 0.42 5.85
C LEU A 26 8.12 0.89 4.42
N ILE A 27 7.18 0.24 3.72
CA ILE A 27 6.76 0.62 2.36
C ILE A 27 6.28 2.07 2.33
N TYR A 28 5.43 2.47 3.27
CA TYR A 28 4.96 3.85 3.34
C TYR A 28 6.13 4.84 3.49
N GLN A 29 7.17 4.52 4.27
CA GLN A 29 8.27 5.44 4.54
C GLN A 29 9.27 5.53 3.38
N ILE A 30 9.60 4.41 2.72
CA ILE A 30 10.71 4.37 1.75
C ILE A 30 10.25 4.45 0.28
N SER A 31 8.96 4.16 0.01
CA SER A 31 8.46 4.07 -1.35
C SER A 31 8.60 5.40 -2.11
N LYS A 32 9.27 5.32 -3.27
CA LYS A 32 9.35 6.37 -4.28
C LYS A 32 8.23 6.27 -5.33
N GLU A 33 7.50 5.16 -5.36
CA GLU A 33 6.42 4.92 -6.31
C GLU A 33 5.07 5.14 -5.60
N ARG A 34 4.38 6.23 -5.97
CA ARG A 34 3.12 6.62 -5.33
C ARG A 34 2.03 6.92 -6.35
N TYR A 35 0.80 6.65 -5.92
CA TYR A 35 -0.40 6.86 -6.73
C TYR A 35 -1.57 7.32 -5.89
N PHE A 36 -2.55 7.92 -6.54
CA PHE A 36 -3.89 8.14 -6.02
C PHE A 36 -4.87 7.20 -6.71
N ASP A 37 -5.61 6.40 -5.93
CA ASP A 37 -6.69 5.55 -6.44
C ASP A 37 -7.97 6.39 -6.59
N THR A 38 -8.39 6.61 -7.83
CA THR A 38 -9.54 7.46 -8.15
C THR A 38 -10.87 6.85 -7.74
N ILE A 39 -10.93 5.53 -7.50
CA ILE A 39 -12.13 4.83 -7.03
C ILE A 39 -12.23 4.91 -5.51
N THR A 40 -11.18 4.51 -4.80
CA THR A 40 -11.21 4.46 -3.32
C THR A 40 -10.90 5.80 -2.66
N LYS A 41 -10.40 6.78 -3.44
CA LYS A 41 -9.90 8.08 -2.97
C LYS A 41 -8.79 7.96 -1.93
N LEU A 42 -7.96 6.92 -2.07
CA LEU A 42 -6.82 6.65 -1.19
C LEU A 42 -5.51 6.88 -1.92
N SER A 43 -4.52 7.37 -1.19
CA SER A 43 -3.13 7.36 -1.64
C SER A 43 -2.57 5.95 -1.51
N ILE A 44 -1.59 5.64 -2.36
CA ILE A 44 -0.97 4.32 -2.45
C ILE A 44 0.54 4.50 -2.53
N ALA A 45 1.26 3.75 -1.70
CA ALA A 45 2.69 3.53 -1.82
C ALA A 45 2.93 2.11 -2.36
N VAL A 46 3.88 1.95 -3.28
CA VAL A 46 4.22 0.66 -3.87
C VAL A 46 5.72 0.40 -3.75
N ASP A 47 6.09 -0.75 -3.19
CA ASP A 47 7.49 -1.19 -3.19
C ASP A 47 7.60 -2.69 -3.45
N ARG A 48 8.79 -3.16 -3.81
CA ARG A 48 9.08 -4.58 -3.98
C ARG A 48 9.49 -5.21 -2.67
N ALA A 49 8.81 -6.30 -2.30
CA ALA A 49 9.20 -7.13 -1.17
C ALA A 49 9.08 -8.62 -1.52
N VAL A 50 9.71 -9.47 -0.71
CA VAL A 50 9.52 -10.92 -0.81
C VAL A 50 8.19 -11.27 -0.14
N TYR A 51 7.32 -11.94 -0.88
CA TYR A 51 6.04 -12.46 -0.37
C TYR A 51 5.84 -13.88 -0.92
N LYS A 52 5.78 -14.86 -0.01
CA LYS A 52 5.71 -16.30 -0.34
C LYS A 52 6.79 -16.71 -1.34
N ASP A 53 8.05 -16.45 -0.94
CA ASP A 53 9.29 -16.79 -1.67
C ASP A 53 9.43 -16.17 -3.06
N LYS A 54 8.62 -15.16 -3.37
CA LYS A 54 8.66 -14.45 -4.65
C LYS A 54 8.75 -12.95 -4.43
N LYS A 55 9.63 -12.29 -5.18
CA LYS A 55 9.64 -10.81 -5.24
C LYS A 55 8.37 -10.34 -5.93
N ARG A 56 7.61 -9.46 -5.28
CA ARG A 56 6.37 -8.89 -5.80
C ARG A 56 6.29 -7.42 -5.44
N ASP A 57 5.62 -6.66 -6.31
CA ASP A 57 5.16 -5.32 -5.95
C ASP A 57 4.08 -5.46 -4.87
N ILE A 58 4.24 -4.75 -3.75
CA ILE A 58 3.32 -4.70 -2.64
C ILE A 58 2.79 -3.28 -2.53
N ALA A 59 1.46 -3.14 -2.59
CA ALA A 59 0.79 -1.85 -2.48
C ALA A 59 0.23 -1.65 -1.06
N VAL A 60 0.50 -0.50 -0.47
CA VAL A 60 -0.10 -0.05 0.79
C VAL A 60 -0.98 1.14 0.49
N SER A 61 -2.27 1.04 0.80
CA SER A 61 -3.21 2.16 0.69
C SER A 61 -3.29 2.90 2.02
N TYR A 62 -3.30 4.23 1.98
CA TYR A 62 -3.27 5.06 3.17
C TYR A 62 -4.07 6.36 2.98
N LYS A 63 -4.47 6.95 4.12
CA LYS A 63 -4.88 8.35 4.23
C LYS A 63 -3.81 9.11 4.99
N GLU A 64 -3.62 10.37 4.64
CA GLU A 64 -2.66 11.25 5.28
C GLU A 64 -3.33 12.60 5.55
N THR A 65 -3.25 13.07 6.79
CA THR A 65 -3.71 14.38 7.24
C THR A 65 -2.51 15.25 7.63
N SER A 66 -2.75 16.40 8.27
CA SER A 66 -1.69 17.23 8.87
C SER A 66 -0.91 16.47 9.95
N ASP A 67 -1.61 15.64 10.74
CA ASP A 67 -1.10 15.13 12.01
C ASP A 67 -0.81 13.62 11.97
N GLU A 68 -1.57 12.87 11.15
CA GLU A 68 -1.55 11.42 11.15
C GLU A 68 -1.53 10.81 9.74
N ILE A 69 -1.06 9.57 9.69
CA ILE A 69 -1.06 8.70 8.53
C ILE A 69 -1.74 7.40 8.94
N ILE A 70 -2.88 7.10 8.33
CA ILE A 70 -3.61 5.86 8.59
C ILE A 70 -3.34 4.88 7.45
N LEU A 71 -2.66 3.78 7.76
CA LEU A 71 -2.46 2.67 6.83
C LEU A 71 -3.72 1.78 6.82
N ILE A 72 -4.36 1.69 5.66
CA ILE A 72 -5.72 1.14 5.50
C ILE A 72 -5.69 -0.33 5.07
N THR A 73 -4.85 -0.66 4.10
CA THR A 73 -4.73 -2.05 3.61
C THR A 73 -3.39 -2.27 2.92
N ILE A 74 -3.01 -3.54 2.81
CA ILE A 74 -1.81 -4.00 2.12
C ILE A 74 -2.16 -5.14 1.16
N HIS A 75 -1.64 -5.06 -0.07
CA HIS A 75 -1.92 -6.05 -1.11
C HIS A 75 -0.66 -6.36 -1.93
N PRO A 76 -0.20 -7.64 -1.95
CA PRO A 76 0.68 -8.11 -3.00
C PRO A 76 -0.03 -8.01 -4.36
N LEU A 77 0.61 -7.38 -5.33
CA LEU A 77 0.05 -7.21 -6.65
C LEU A 77 0.30 -8.45 -7.51
N LYS A 78 -0.70 -8.80 -8.32
CA LYS A 78 -0.55 -9.78 -9.39
C LYS A 78 0.26 -9.16 -10.54
N LEU A 79 0.84 -10.02 -11.38
CA LEU A 79 1.48 -9.57 -12.62
C LEU A 79 0.49 -8.69 -13.43
N ASN A 80 0.98 -7.59 -13.98
CA ASN A 80 0.22 -6.60 -14.75
C ASN A 80 -0.88 -5.84 -13.99
N GLN A 81 -1.16 -6.15 -12.72
CA GLN A 81 -2.23 -5.47 -11.97
C GLN A 81 -1.95 -3.98 -11.78
N LYS A 82 -0.69 -3.62 -11.46
CA LYS A 82 -0.25 -2.22 -11.39
C LYS A 82 -0.47 -1.51 -12.72
N THR A 83 0.09 -2.06 -13.80
CA THR A 83 0.00 -1.50 -15.15
C THR A 83 -1.45 -1.33 -15.62
N SER A 84 -2.31 -2.31 -15.37
CA SER A 84 -3.74 -2.23 -15.71
C SER A 84 -4.45 -1.10 -14.97
N ARG A 85 -4.16 -0.92 -13.67
CA ARG A 85 -4.73 0.19 -12.87
C ARG A 85 -4.24 1.55 -13.33
N ILE A 86 -2.99 1.66 -13.75
CA ILE A 86 -2.44 2.90 -14.32
C ILE A 86 -3.10 3.19 -15.67
N LYS A 87 -3.10 2.22 -16.60
CA LYS A 87 -3.64 2.38 -17.96
C LYS A 87 -5.13 2.72 -17.98
N SER A 88 -5.91 2.16 -17.05
CA SER A 88 -7.34 2.47 -16.90
C SER A 88 -7.61 3.83 -16.24
N GLY A 89 -6.58 4.56 -15.79
CA GLY A 89 -6.74 5.83 -15.07
C GLY A 89 -7.24 5.67 -13.64
N ARG A 90 -7.39 4.44 -13.15
CA ARG A 90 -7.73 4.16 -11.75
C ARG A 90 -6.62 4.65 -10.82
N TRP A 91 -5.36 4.36 -11.14
CA TRP A 91 -4.20 4.82 -10.38
C TRP A 91 -3.54 5.97 -11.14
N LYS A 92 -3.60 7.17 -10.57
CA LYS A 92 -2.91 8.36 -11.09
C LYS A 92 -1.64 8.58 -10.30
N LYS A 93 -0.53 8.84 -10.98
CA LYS A 93 0.77 9.05 -10.33
C LYS A 93 0.72 10.32 -9.46
N LEU A 94 1.29 10.24 -8.26
CA LEU A 94 1.52 11.38 -7.35
C LEU A 94 2.94 11.91 -7.53
#